data_AF-A0A953AWZ3-F1
#
_entry.id   AF-A0A953AWZ3-F1
#
_cell.length_a   1.000
_cell.length_b   1.000
_cell.length_c   1.000
_cell.angle_alpha   90.00
_cell.angle_beta   90.00
_cell.angle_gamma   90.00
#
_symmetry.space_group_name_H-M   'P 1'
#
loop_
_entity.id
_entity.type
_entity.pdbx_description
1 polymer ?
#
loop_
_entity_poly.entity_id
_entity_poly.type
_entity_poly.pdbx_seq_one_letter_code
_entity_poly.pdbx_strand_id
1 'polypeptide(L)' 'MASGEAVAKSIEDERLRRLFAYWREKAAGRIGPARRDIDPLDFHYLLGDIALVEVLRNPLRFR' A
#
# COMPACT_ATOMS: atom_id res chain seq x y z
N MET A 1 4.71 -8.88 16.83
CA MET A 1 4.20 -8.01 15.75
C MET A 1 4.19 -6.60 16.31
N ALA A 2 4.99 -5.66 15.76
CA ALA A 2 4.92 -4.27 16.20
C ALA A 2 3.48 -3.75 16.02
N SER A 3 2.94 -3.04 17.01
CA SER A 3 1.65 -2.38 16.87
C SER A 3 1.70 -1.47 15.64
N GLY A 4 0.67 -1.47 14.79
CA GLY A 4 0.63 -0.65 13.57
C GLY A 4 0.84 0.84 13.85
N GLU A 5 0.53 1.28 15.07
CA GLU A 5 0.77 2.64 15.53
C GLU A 5 2.26 2.95 15.79
N ALA A 6 3.04 1.97 16.27
CA ALA A 6 4.49 2.12 16.43
C ALA A 6 5.18 2.27 15.07
N VAL A 7 4.71 1.53 14.06
CA VAL A 7 5.19 1.65 12.67
C VAL A 7 4.83 3.03 12.10
N ALA A 8 3.59 3.49 12.28
CA ALA A 8 3.18 4.81 11.79
C ALA A 8 4.06 5.95 12.36
N LYS A 9 4.46 5.85 13.64
CA LYS A 9 5.34 6.83 14.31
C LYS A 9 6.78 6.80 13.82
N SER A 10 7.27 5.67 13.30
CA SER A 10 8.64 5.55 12.78
C SER A 10 8.78 5.96 11.30
N ILE A 11 7.68 6.08 10.55
CA ILE A 11 7.72 6.59 9.17
C ILE A 11 7.97 8.09 9.25
N GLU A 12 9.08 8.59 8.71
CA GLU A 12 9.40 10.03 8.76
C GLU A 12 8.68 10.84 7.67
N ASP A 13 8.60 10.31 6.45
CA ASP A 13 7.93 10.97 5.31
C ASP A 13 6.41 10.99 5.49
N GLU A 14 5.83 12.20 5.52
CA GLU A 14 4.39 12.42 5.69
C GLU A 14 3.55 11.75 4.59
N ARG A 15 4.03 11.73 3.34
CA ARG A 15 3.32 11.09 2.22
C ARG A 15 3.19 9.58 2.45
N LEU A 16 4.28 8.96 2.93
CA LEU A 16 4.30 7.55 3.28
C LEU A 16 3.45 7.25 4.52
N ARG A 17 3.42 8.16 5.50
CA ARG A 17 2.56 8.04 6.69
C ARG A 17 1.08 8.07 6.30
N ARG A 18 0.70 9.00 5.40
CA ARG A 18 -0.65 9.08 4.83
C ARG A 18 -1.01 7.84 4.01
N LEU A 19 -0.08 7.35 3.17
CA LEU A 19 -0.28 6.12 2.41
C LEU A 19 -0.46 4.91 3.34
N PHE A 20 0.31 4.83 4.42
CA PHE A 20 0.19 3.77 5.42
C PHE A 20 -1.18 3.81 6.11
N ALA A 21 -1.67 4.99 6.49
CA ALA A 21 -3.00 5.14 7.08
C ALA A 21 -4.10 4.64 6.12
N TYR A 22 -4.05 5.06 4.85
CA TYR A 22 -4.92 4.58 3.79
C TYR A 22 -4.84 3.04 3.63
N TRP A 23 -3.64 2.49 3.59
CA TRP A 23 -3.42 1.04 3.45
C TRP A 23 -4.05 0.25 4.59
N ARG A 24 -3.94 0.77 5.83
CA ARG A 24 -4.54 0.17 7.03
C ARG A 24 -6.07 0.25 7.00
N GLU A 25 -6.62 1.35 6.53
CA GLU A 25 -8.07 1.53 6.35
C GLU A 25 -8.62 0.48 5.36
N LYS A 26 -8.07 0.40 4.15
CA LYS A 26 -8.54 -0.55 3.12
C LYS A 26 -8.28 -2.02 3.47
N ALA A 27 -7.28 -2.30 4.32
CA ALA A 27 -7.04 -3.65 4.83
C ALA A 27 -8.22 -4.19 5.65
N ALA A 28 -9.01 -3.32 6.29
CA ALA A 28 -10.21 -3.69 7.05
C ALA A 28 -9.97 -4.86 8.04
N GLY A 29 -8.88 -4.77 8.81
CA GLY A 29 -8.48 -5.80 9.78
C GLY A 29 -7.69 -6.99 9.20
N ARG A 30 -7.51 -7.08 7.88
CA ARG A 30 -6.63 -8.06 7.23
C ARG A 30 -5.16 -7.61 7.27
N ILE A 31 -4.28 -8.48 6.77
CA ILE A 31 -2.84 -8.19 6.60
C ILE A 31 -2.61 -7.04 5.61
N GLY A 32 -3.45 -6.94 4.57
CA GLY A 32 -3.44 -5.87 3.59
C GLY A 32 -4.74 -5.81 2.78
N PRO A 33 -4.96 -4.73 2.02
CA PRO A 33 -6.09 -4.61 1.10
C PRO A 33 -6.00 -5.63 -0.04
N ALA A 34 -7.14 -6.00 -0.62
CA ALA A 34 -7.15 -6.65 -1.92
C ALA A 34 -7.02 -5.59 -3.02
N ARG A 35 -6.56 -5.98 -4.21
CA ARG A 35 -6.42 -5.07 -5.37
C ARG A 35 -7.70 -4.28 -5.65
N ARG A 36 -8.87 -4.90 -5.51
CA ARG A 36 -10.18 -4.25 -5.76
C ARG A 36 -10.54 -3.16 -4.76
N ASP A 37 -9.89 -3.15 -3.59
CA ASP A 37 -10.16 -2.17 -2.52
C ASP A 37 -9.33 -0.89 -2.71
N ILE A 38 -8.40 -0.90 -3.67
CA ILE A 38 -7.44 0.18 -3.90
C ILE A 38 -7.96 1.04 -5.05
N ASP A 39 -8.23 2.32 -4.77
CA ASP A 39 -8.46 3.35 -5.78
C ASP A 39 -7.20 4.23 -5.91
N PRO A 40 -6.51 4.24 -7.07
CA PRO A 40 -5.34 5.09 -7.30
C PRO A 40 -5.60 6.59 -7.11
N LEU A 41 -6.84 7.05 -7.22
CA LEU A 41 -7.19 8.46 -7.02
C LEU A 41 -7.15 8.88 -5.54
N ASP A 42 -7.35 7.93 -4.61
CA ASP A 42 -7.28 8.18 -3.16
C ASP A 42 -5.85 8.59 -2.71
N PHE A 43 -4.82 8.23 -3.49
CA PHE A 43 -3.41 8.57 -3.25
C PHE A 43 -2.71 9.18 -4.47
N HIS A 44 -3.43 9.99 -5.24
CA HIS A 44 -2.92 10.64 -6.47
C HIS A 44 -1.57 11.38 -6.29
N TYR A 45 -1.31 11.91 -5.09
CA TYR A 45 -0.08 12.62 -4.72
C TYR A 45 1.19 11.73 -4.70
N LEU A 46 1.04 10.40 -4.82
CA LEU A 46 2.13 9.43 -4.88
C LEU A 46 2.18 8.63 -6.18
N LEU A 47 1.34 8.94 -7.19
CA LEU A 47 1.30 8.10 -8.41
C LEU A 47 2.62 8.06 -9.18
N GLY A 48 3.44 9.11 -9.10
CA GLY A 48 4.80 9.10 -9.67
C GLY A 48 5.79 8.19 -8.93
N ASP A 49 5.48 7.83 -7.68
CA ASP A 49 6.33 7.01 -6.80
C ASP A 49 5.85 5.54 -6.73
N ILE A 50 4.82 5.18 -7.49
CA ILE A 50 4.17 3.86 -7.44
C ILE A 50 4.41 3.08 -8.72
N ALA A 51 5.00 1.89 -8.58
CA ALA A 51 5.11 0.91 -9.65
C ALA A 51 4.03 -0.17 -9.48
N LEU A 52 3.25 -0.40 -10.54
CA LEU A 52 2.36 -1.55 -10.64
C LEU A 52 3.06 -2.63 -11.46
N VAL A 53 3.17 -3.83 -10.89
CA VAL A 53 3.79 -4.98 -11.55
C VAL A 53 2.76 -6.09 -11.68
N GLU A 54 2.51 -6.53 -12.90
CA GLU A 54 1.72 -7.71 -13.20
C GLU A 54 2.56 -8.97 -12.96
N VAL A 55 2.03 -9.91 -12.17
CA VAL A 55 2.70 -11.18 -11.85
C VAL A 55 2.02 -12.31 -12.63
N LEU A 56 2.68 -12.78 -13.69
CA LEU A 56 2.22 -13.94 -14.46
C LEU A 56 2.85 -15.21 -13.89
N ARG A 57 2.05 -16.27 -13.77
CA ARG A 57 2.50 -17.59 -13.31
C ARG A 57 2.44 -18.58 -14.48
N ASN A 58 3.44 -19.47 -14.55
CA ASN A 58 3.58 -20.51 -15.57
C ASN A 58 3.71 -19.98 -17.03
N PRO A 59 4.87 -19.40 -17.39
CA PRO A 59 6.09 -19.27 -16.59
C PRO A 59 6.07 -18.03 -15.70
N LEU A 60 6.92 -17.97 -14.67
CA LEU A 60 7.03 -16.78 -13.80
C LEU A 60 7.57 -15.59 -14.62
N ARG A 61 6.78 -14.52 -14.70
CA ARG A 61 7.14 -13.24 -15.35
C ARG A 61 6.59 -12.07 -14.53
N PHE A 62 7.28 -10.93 -14.61
CA PHE A 62 6.90 -9.66 -14.00
C PHE A 62 6.85 -8.62 -15.13
N ARG A 63 5.72 -7.93 -15.31
CA ARG A 63 5.52 -6.90 -16.33
C ARG A 63 5.11 -5.59 -15.70
#